data_AF-A0A5N1LC35-F1
#
_entry.id   AF-A0A5N1LC35-F1
#
_cell.length_a   1.000
_cell.length_b   1.000
_cell.length_c   1.000
_cell.angle_alpha   90.00
_cell.angle_beta   90.00
_cell.angle_gamma   90.00
#
_symmetry.space_group_name_H-M   'P 1'
#
loop_
_entity.id
_entity.type
_entity.pdbx_description
1 polymer ?
#
loop_
_entity_poly.entity_id
_entity_poly.type
_entity_poly.pdbx_seq_one_letter_code
_entity_poly.pdbx_strand_id
1 'polypeptide(L)'
;MLLVVTYSRAARTDLRNVCRAHEDCVVRQFGRAALFSGTEFGAFQALRLHEKHDLDIQIEHVEPFEPTDVPKHVREAAKRYEAREEPATPYERFASGRDLPDPDQLRGVDL
;
A
#
# COMPACT_ATOMS: atom_id res chain seq x y z
N MET A 1 6.19 -8.66 -6.08
CA MET A 1 5.17 -8.13 -7.02
C MET A 1 5.60 -6.75 -7.48
N LEU A 2 5.04 -6.21 -8.56
CA LEU A 2 5.45 -4.90 -9.07
C LEU A 2 4.33 -3.88 -8.90
N LEU A 3 4.54 -2.87 -8.05
CA LEU A 3 3.64 -1.73 -7.94
C LEU A 3 4.00 -0.70 -9.01
N VAL A 4 3.06 -0.39 -9.89
CA VAL A 4 3.21 0.65 -10.93
C VAL A 4 2.29 1.80 -10.59
N VAL A 5 2.84 3.00 -10.41
CA VAL A 5 2.09 4.23 -10.10
C VAL A 5 2.26 5.24 -11.23
N THR A 6 1.16 5.89 -11.62
CA THR A 6 1.13 6.90 -12.69
C THR A 6 0.91 8.30 -12.12
N TYR A 7 1.66 9.29 -12.61
CA TYR A 7 1.57 10.69 -12.18
C TYR A 7 0.89 11.61 -13.20
N SER A 8 0.82 11.22 -14.47
CA SER A 8 0.12 11.98 -15.50
C SER A 8 -1.15 11.29 -15.99
N ARG A 9 -2.05 12.09 -16.58
CA ARG A 9 -3.30 11.60 -17.18
C ARG A 9 -3.03 10.67 -18.37
N ALA A 10 -1.98 10.93 -19.14
CA ALA A 10 -1.56 10.09 -20.26
C ALA A 10 -1.08 8.72 -19.75
N ALA A 11 -0.16 8.71 -18.80
CA ALA A 11 0.35 7.50 -18.15
C ALA A 11 -0.78 6.65 -17.54
N ARG A 12 -1.72 7.29 -16.84
CA ARG A 12 -2.90 6.60 -16.27
C ARG A 12 -3.79 5.96 -17.33
N THR A 13 -3.93 6.58 -18.49
CA THR A 13 -4.74 6.05 -19.58
C THR A 13 -4.09 4.81 -20.17
N ASP A 14 -2.77 4.85 -20.38
CA ASP A 14 -2.03 3.70 -20.88
C ASP A 14 -1.94 2.56 -19.86
N LEU A 15 -1.78 2.86 -18.56
CA LEU A 15 -1.85 1.84 -17.52
C LEU A 15 -3.20 1.10 -17.57
N ARG A 16 -4.31 1.84 -17.71
CA ARG A 16 -5.64 1.23 -17.85
C ARG A 16 -5.73 0.33 -19.09
N ASN A 17 -5.14 0.76 -20.20
CA ASN A 17 -5.13 -0.02 -21.44
C ASN A 17 -4.31 -1.31 -21.29
N VAL A 18 -3.12 -1.22 -20.68
CA VAL A 18 -2.29 -2.38 -20.35
C VAL A 18 -3.05 -3.34 -19.45
N CYS A 19 -3.68 -2.85 -18.39
CA CYS A 19 -4.42 -3.69 -17.46
C CYS A 19 -5.58 -4.45 -18.12
N ARG A 20 -6.27 -3.83 -19.08
CA ARG A 20 -7.36 -4.47 -19.83
C ARG A 20 -6.87 -5.48 -20.87
N ALA A 21 -5.71 -5.22 -21.49
CA ALA A 21 -5.17 -6.08 -22.53
C ALA A 21 -4.45 -7.31 -21.96
N HIS A 22 -4.00 -7.24 -20.70
CA HIS A 22 -3.11 -8.23 -20.08
C HIS A 22 -3.57 -8.57 -18.66
N GLU A 23 -4.84 -8.92 -18.50
CA GLU A 23 -5.45 -9.19 -17.18
C GLU A 23 -4.69 -10.28 -16.40
N ASP A 24 -4.10 -11.27 -17.10
CA ASP A 24 -3.33 -12.37 -16.51
C ASP A 24 -2.08 -11.93 -15.74
N CYS A 25 -1.52 -10.74 -16.05
CA CYS A 25 -0.38 -10.19 -15.32
C CYS A 25 -0.76 -9.13 -14.29
N VAL A 26 -2.06 -8.83 -14.13
CA VAL A 26 -2.57 -7.83 -13.18
C VAL A 26 -3.12 -8.51 -11.94
N VAL A 27 -2.47 -8.29 -10.79
CA VAL A 27 -2.92 -8.78 -9.49
C VAL A 27 -4.05 -7.90 -8.92
N ARG A 28 -3.91 -6.58 -9.02
CA ARG A 28 -4.91 -5.61 -8.49
C ARG A 28 -4.80 -4.24 -9.16
N GLN A 29 -5.91 -3.50 -9.18
CA GLN A 29 -5.97 -2.13 -9.72
C GLN A 29 -6.44 -1.13 -8.66
N PHE A 30 -5.86 0.07 -8.67
CA PHE A 30 -6.10 1.15 -7.71
C PHE A 30 -6.35 2.50 -8.40
N GLY A 31 -6.90 2.49 -9.61
CA GLY A 31 -7.24 3.69 -10.37
C GLY A 31 -6.04 4.40 -11.00
N ARG A 32 -5.09 4.93 -10.22
CA ARG A 32 -3.83 5.54 -10.70
C ARG A 32 -2.62 4.61 -10.55
N ALA A 33 -2.80 3.49 -9.86
CA ALA A 33 -1.77 2.48 -9.67
C ALA A 33 -2.33 1.09 -9.98
N ALA A 34 -1.45 0.15 -10.26
CA ALA A 34 -1.79 -1.26 -10.37
C ALA A 34 -0.64 -2.12 -9.81
N LEU A 35 -0.99 -3.29 -9.32
CA LEU A 35 -0.05 -4.31 -8.88
C LEU A 35 0.04 -5.37 -9.98
N PHE A 36 1.21 -5.53 -10.57
CA PHE A 36 1.49 -6.57 -11.54
C PHE A 36 2.14 -7.78 -10.86
N SER A 37 1.97 -8.96 -11.47
CA SER A 37 2.66 -10.17 -11.03
C SER A 37 4.18 -9.97 -11.18
N GLY A 38 4.96 -10.56 -10.27
CA GLY A 38 6.43 -10.50 -10.29
C GLY A 38 7.07 -11.38 -11.36
N THR A 39 6.42 -11.53 -12.53
CA THR A 39 6.90 -12.34 -13.64
C THR A 39 7.66 -11.48 -14.65
N GLU A 40 8.44 -12.10 -15.52
CA GLU A 40 9.14 -11.39 -16.61
C GLU A 40 8.18 -10.59 -17.49
N PHE A 41 6.98 -11.13 -17.76
CA PHE A 41 5.97 -10.42 -18.55
C PHE A 41 5.38 -9.23 -17.78
N GLY A 42 5.12 -9.37 -16.48
CA GLY A 42 4.72 -8.24 -15.64
C GLY A 42 5.78 -7.13 -15.62
N ALA A 43 7.05 -7.49 -15.49
CA ALA A 43 8.17 -6.56 -15.55
C ALA A 43 8.27 -5.86 -16.92
N PHE A 44 8.13 -6.61 -18.01
CA PHE A 44 8.12 -6.06 -19.36
C PHE A 44 7.01 -5.02 -19.54
N GLN A 45 5.80 -5.30 -19.07
CA GLN A 45 4.68 -4.37 -19.19
C GLN A 45 4.87 -3.11 -18.33
N ALA A 46 5.46 -3.24 -17.13
CA ALA A 46 5.82 -2.09 -16.30
C ALA A 46 6.89 -1.22 -16.96
N LEU A 47 7.96 -1.83 -17.46
CA LEU A 47 9.05 -1.13 -18.14
C LEU A 47 8.57 -0.43 -19.41
N ARG A 48 7.68 -1.03 -20.20
CA ARG A 48 7.09 -0.35 -21.37
C ARG A 48 6.34 0.92 -21.02
N LEU A 49 5.65 0.95 -19.88
CA LEU A 49 5.00 2.16 -19.40
C LEU A 49 6.05 3.20 -18.99
N HIS A 50 7.07 2.78 -18.25
CA HIS A 50 8.18 3.65 -17.85
C HIS A 50 8.93 4.23 -19.06
N GLU A 51 9.35 3.43 -20.04
CA GLU A 51 10.01 3.93 -21.25
C GLU A 51 9.16 4.92 -22.05
N LYS A 52 7.82 4.80 -21.97
CA LYS A 52 6.91 5.69 -22.70
C LYS A 52 6.67 7.02 -21.98
N HIS A 53 6.70 7.02 -20.65
CA HIS A 53 6.24 8.15 -19.81
C HIS A 53 7.30 8.66 -18.84
N ASP A 54 8.46 8.01 -18.78
CA ASP A 54 9.63 8.35 -17.97
C ASP A 54 9.25 8.59 -16.50
N LEU A 55 9.59 9.76 -15.96
CA LEU A 55 9.32 10.16 -14.56
C LEU A 55 7.83 10.21 -14.19
N ASP A 56 6.90 10.11 -15.16
CA ASP A 56 5.47 9.97 -14.86
C ASP A 56 5.08 8.55 -14.40
N ILE A 57 6.04 7.61 -14.35
CA ILE A 57 5.85 6.24 -13.87
C ILE A 57 6.84 5.93 -12.74
N GLN A 58 6.31 5.49 -11.60
CA GLN A 58 7.10 4.84 -10.55
C GLN A 58 6.85 3.33 -10.61
N ILE A 59 7.93 2.55 -10.49
CA ILE A 59 7.90 1.09 -10.37
C ILE A 59 8.60 0.70 -9.08
N GLU A 60 7.91 -0.06 -8.24
CA GLU A 60 8.49 -0.62 -7.01
C GLU A 60 8.34 -2.14 -6.99
N HIS A 61 9.38 -2.83 -6.54
CA HIS A 61 9.25 -4.22 -6.16
C HIS A 61 8.72 -4.30 -4.72
N VAL A 62 7.52 -4.85 -4.56
CA VAL A 62 6.81 -4.90 -3.29
C VAL A 62 6.46 -6.32 -2.87
N GLU A 63 6.49 -6.55 -1.57
CA GLU A 63 6.01 -7.75 -0.91
C GLU A 63 4.70 -7.44 -0.16
N PRO A 64 3.79 -8.41 0.02
CA PRO A 64 2.62 -8.22 0.86
C PRO A 64 3.03 -7.85 2.28
N PHE A 65 2.31 -6.90 2.89
CA PHE A 65 2.43 -6.59 4.31
C PHE A 65 1.39 -7.37 5.09
N GLU A 66 1.82 -8.31 5.92
CA GLU A 66 0.95 -9.14 6.73
C GLU A 66 0.83 -8.58 8.15
N PRO A 67 -0.32 -8.70 8.83
CA PRO A 67 -0.45 -8.27 10.23
C PRO A 67 0.62 -8.88 11.14
N THR A 68 1.10 -10.09 10.82
CA THR A 68 2.17 -10.78 11.57
C THR A 68 3.49 -10.01 11.60
N ASP A 69 3.74 -9.16 10.61
CA ASP A 69 4.98 -8.38 10.47
C ASP A 69 5.05 -7.23 11.49
N VAL A 70 3.92 -6.87 12.09
CA VAL A 70 3.82 -5.80 13.08
C VAL A 70 4.08 -6.34 14.50
N PRO A 71 4.79 -5.63 15.39
CA PRO A 71 4.93 -6.05 16.79
C PRO A 71 3.58 -6.29 17.50
N LYS A 72 3.53 -7.31 18.37
CA LYS A 72 2.28 -7.72 19.06
C LYS A 72 1.60 -6.57 19.80
N HIS A 73 2.36 -5.70 20.47
CA HIS A 73 1.82 -4.59 21.25
C HIS A 73 1.05 -3.58 20.38
N VAL A 74 1.52 -3.31 19.15
CA VAL A 74 0.82 -2.46 18.17
C VAL A 74 -0.45 -3.13 17.67
N ARG A 75 -0.40 -4.44 17.37
CA ARG A 75 -1.60 -5.19 16.97
C ARG A 75 -2.67 -5.20 18.06
N GLU A 76 -2.29 -5.46 19.31
CA GLU A 76 -3.21 -5.45 20.46
C GLU A 76 -3.79 -4.06 20.69
N ALA A 77 -2.98 -3.02 20.53
CA ALA A 77 -3.45 -1.63 20.59
C ALA A 77 -4.53 -1.33 19.56
N ALA A 78 -4.28 -1.65 18.28
CA ALA A 78 -5.24 -1.46 17.21
C ALA A 78 -6.55 -2.22 17.48
N LYS A 79 -6.44 -3.49 17.90
CA LYS A 79 -7.59 -4.33 18.24
C LYS A 79 -8.43 -3.73 19.38
N ARG A 80 -7.79 -3.30 20.48
CA ARG A 80 -8.50 -2.70 21.63
C ARG A 80 -9.13 -1.36 21.26
N TYR A 81 -8.46 -0.56 20.44
CA TYR A 81 -8.96 0.74 20.02
C TYR A 81 -10.18 0.63 19.10
N GLU A 82 -10.18 -0.29 18.15
CA GLU A 82 -11.35 -0.53 17.29
C GLU A 82 -12.52 -1.17 18.05
N ALA A 83 -12.27 -1.80 19.19
CA ALA A 83 -13.29 -2.30 20.10
C ALA A 83 -13.79 -1.26 21.13
N ARG A 84 -13.40 0.02 21.02
CA ARG A 84 -13.83 1.07 21.95
C ARG A 84 -15.34 1.32 21.88
N GLU A 85 -15.93 1.63 23.02
CA GLU A 85 -17.38 1.89 23.12
C GLU A 85 -17.80 3.19 22.44
N GLU A 86 -16.97 4.23 22.50
CA GLU A 86 -17.24 5.54 21.91
C GLU A 86 -16.42 5.76 20.64
N PRO A 87 -17.02 5.68 19.43
CA PRO A 87 -16.30 5.82 18.17
C PRO A 87 -15.60 7.18 18.01
N ALA A 88 -16.11 8.23 18.66
CA ALA A 88 -15.56 9.57 18.61
C ALA A 88 -14.31 9.77 19.49
N THR A 89 -13.98 8.83 20.38
CA THR A 89 -12.79 8.95 21.24
C THR A 89 -11.52 8.73 20.41
N PRO A 90 -10.60 9.72 20.31
CA PRO A 90 -9.33 9.57 19.60
C PRO A 90 -8.37 8.63 20.33
N TYR A 91 -7.44 8.01 19.59
CA TYR A 91 -6.51 7.01 20.12
C TYR A 91 -5.67 7.54 21.29
N GLU A 92 -5.15 8.76 21.20
CA GLU A 92 -4.35 9.38 22.26
C GLU A 92 -5.09 9.42 23.60
N ARG A 93 -6.34 9.87 23.60
CA ARG A 93 -7.20 9.89 24.80
C ARG A 93 -7.56 8.47 25.26
N PHE A 94 -7.76 7.56 24.31
CA PHE A 94 -8.08 6.16 24.62
C PHE A 94 -6.90 5.44 25.31
N ALA A 95 -5.68 5.62 24.80
CA ALA A 95 -4.47 4.95 25.30
C ALA A 95 -3.98 5.57 26.62
N SER A 96 -4.26 6.85 26.87
CA SER A 96 -3.86 7.55 28.10
C SER A 96 -4.26 6.78 29.36
N GLY A 97 -3.26 6.45 30.19
CA GLY A 97 -3.45 5.73 31.45
C GLY A 97 -3.77 4.24 31.30
N ARG A 98 -3.66 3.68 30.09
CA ARG A 98 -3.80 2.25 29.82
C ARG A 98 -2.44 1.63 29.52
N ASP A 99 -2.36 0.30 29.66
CA ASP A 99 -1.22 -0.49 29.16
C ASP A 99 -1.32 -0.65 27.64
N LEU A 100 -1.11 0.47 26.94
CA LEU A 100 -1.11 0.63 25.50
C LEU A 100 -0.04 1.66 25.13
N PRO A 101 0.64 1.51 23.98
CA PRO A 101 1.60 2.50 23.53
C PRO A 101 0.89 3.83 23.22
N ASP A 102 1.50 4.95 23.59
CA ASP A 102 1.01 6.26 23.16
C ASP A 102 1.45 6.58 21.71
N PRO A 103 0.85 7.59 21.04
CA PRO A 103 1.23 7.94 19.68
C PRO A 103 2.69 8.37 19.50
N ASP A 104 3.34 8.94 20.51
CA ASP A 104 4.73 9.38 20.42
C ASP A 104 5.68 8.17 20.44
N GLN A 105 5.39 7.18 21.28
CA GLN A 105 6.08 5.90 21.28
C GLN A 105 5.95 5.17 19.94
N LEU A 106 4.74 5.14 19.36
CA LEU A 106 4.52 4.49 18.06
C LEU A 106 5.27 5.19 16.92
N ARG A 107 5.32 6.53 16.91
CA ARG A 107 6.01 7.30 15.86
C ARG A 107 7.53 7.16 15.90
N GLY A 108 8.09 6.85 17.07
CA GLY A 108 9.54 6.77 17.27
C GLY A 108 10.17 5.41 16.93
N VAL A 109 9.39 4.46 16.42
CA VAL A 109 9.85 3.08 16.17
C VAL A 109 9.61 2.71 14.71
N ASP A 110 10.70 2.37 14.02
CA ASP A 110 10.62 1.84 12.65
C ASP A 110 10.06 0.40 12.66
N LEU A 111 9.37 0.05 11.57
CA LEU A 111 8.81 -1.29 11.32
C LEU A 111 9.75 -2.16 10.50
#